data_AF-A0AAU5IHE9-F1
#
_entry.id   AF-A0AAU5IHE9-F1
#
_cell.length_a   1.000
_cell.length_b   1.000
_cell.length_c   1.000
_cell.angle_alpha   90.00
_cell.angle_beta   90.00
_cell.angle_gamma   90.00
#
_symmetry.space_group_name_H-M   'P 1'
#
loop_
_entity.id
_entity.type
_entity.pdbx_description
1 polymer ?
#
loop_
_entity_poly.entity_id
_entity_poly.type
_entity_poly.pdbx_seq_one_letter_code
_entity_poly.pdbx_strand_id
1 'polypeptide(L)'
;MTDYLRDAQLIHRATQERLTRKTTERQAQGKGGNGQPGAEHSALNRAVVVAAVGALEAFTEDLAITAQEHYPSAKPPRKEWYTVAGPNGMVQTPSPTNLRKLFWTFFRYDPMAAWDWQVRVSESETGGTNTWPSGTAQLAGADAFTFLDTMVKVRHGFAHQDKGQLKVHSPGIAGQTTGGKISIHAHHATNAVSVLLQYAVLTTVGLARELGCTNNCCTRQFRWSTAMSQAGWAPHLVGTPASILVRGTWRNPPPVLQ
;
A
#
# COMPACT_ATOMS: atom_id res chain seq x y z
N MET A 1 -15.13 12.94 -6.17
CA MET A 1 -14.32 12.12 -5.25
C MET A 1 -13.06 11.73 -6.00
N THR A 2 -11.89 12.11 -5.50
CA THR A 2 -10.60 11.82 -6.17
C THR A 2 -10.25 10.35 -5.97
N ASP A 3 -10.04 9.60 -7.04
CA ASP A 3 -9.73 8.16 -6.97
C ASP A 3 -8.21 7.96 -6.89
N TYR A 4 -7.65 8.19 -5.71
CA TYR A 4 -6.21 8.14 -5.47
C TYR A 4 -5.58 6.77 -5.76
N LEU A 5 -6.35 5.68 -5.61
CA LEU A 5 -5.88 4.34 -5.98
C LEU A 5 -5.75 4.23 -7.49
N ARG A 6 -6.76 4.68 -8.24
CA ARG A 6 -6.70 4.73 -9.70
C ARG A 6 -5.56 5.63 -10.19
N ASP A 7 -5.35 6.78 -9.57
CA ASP A 7 -4.22 7.66 -9.90
C ASP A 7 -2.87 6.95 -9.66
N ALA A 8 -2.69 6.31 -8.51
CA ALA A 8 -1.49 5.52 -8.22
C ALA A 8 -1.28 4.40 -9.25
N GLN A 9 -2.35 3.70 -9.64
CA GLN A 9 -2.32 2.63 -10.64
C GLN A 9 -2.04 3.14 -12.05
N LEU A 10 -2.62 4.27 -12.45
CA LEU A 10 -2.40 4.89 -13.76
C LEU A 10 -0.96 5.39 -13.89
N ILE A 11 -0.45 6.09 -12.86
CA ILE A 11 0.94 6.54 -12.82
C ILE A 11 1.86 5.30 -12.83
N HIS A 12 1.56 4.27 -12.05
CA HIS A 12 2.36 3.05 -12.01
C HIS A 12 2.40 2.35 -13.38
N ARG A 13 1.24 2.16 -14.01
CA ARG A 13 1.13 1.54 -15.34
C ARG A 13 1.92 2.32 -16.37
N ALA A 14 1.75 3.63 -16.45
CA ALA A 14 2.50 4.49 -17.37
C ALA A 14 4.01 4.40 -17.12
N THR A 15 4.43 4.29 -15.85
CA THR A 15 5.83 4.17 -15.46
C THR A 15 6.43 2.83 -15.90
N GLN A 16 5.68 1.72 -15.76
CA GLN A 16 6.08 0.40 -16.21
C GLN A 16 6.13 0.30 -17.74
N GLU A 17 5.11 0.80 -18.45
CA GLU A 17 5.07 0.82 -19.91
C GLU A 17 6.27 1.56 -20.51
N ARG A 18 6.61 2.71 -19.92
CA ARG A 18 7.79 3.49 -20.31
C ARG A 18 9.09 2.76 -20.03
N LEU A 19 9.20 2.07 -18.88
CA LEU A 19 10.37 1.26 -18.56
C LEU A 19 10.55 0.12 -19.56
N THR A 20 9.48 -0.61 -19.86
CA THR A 20 9.49 -1.70 -20.85
C THR A 20 9.92 -1.17 -22.22
N ARG A 21 9.32 -0.07 -22.69
CA ARG A 21 9.69 0.55 -23.98
C ARG A 21 11.18 0.90 -24.04
N LYS A 22 11.69 1.55 -23.00
CA LYS A 22 13.09 1.96 -22.90
C LYS A 22 14.04 0.76 -22.87
N THR A 23 13.65 -0.32 -22.19
CA THR A 23 14.42 -1.57 -22.16
C THR A 23 14.47 -2.20 -23.55
N THR A 24 13.33 -2.29 -24.24
CA THR A 24 13.25 -2.80 -25.62
C THR A 24 14.09 -1.96 -26.59
N GLU A 25 14.00 -0.64 -26.53
CA GLU A 25 14.79 0.27 -27.37
C GLU A 25 16.30 0.09 -27.15
N ARG A 26 16.75 -0.10 -25.91
CA ARG A 26 18.16 -0.35 -25.60
C ARG A 26 18.64 -1.70 -26.12
N GLN A 27 17.82 -2.74 -25.95
CA GLN A 27 18.10 -4.07 -26.50
C GLN A 27 18.23 -4.01 -28.03
N ALA A 28 17.35 -3.28 -28.71
CA ALA A 28 17.41 -3.07 -30.16
C ALA A 28 18.68 -2.31 -30.61
N GLN A 29 19.25 -1.45 -29.74
CA GLN A 29 20.51 -0.74 -30.00
C GLN A 29 21.78 -1.57 -29.69
N GLY A 30 21.65 -2.86 -29.38
CA GLY A 30 22.78 -3.71 -28.96
C GLY A 30 23.41 -3.28 -27.63
N LYS A 31 22.77 -2.36 -26.90
CA LYS A 31 23.20 -1.93 -25.57
C LYS A 31 22.69 -2.97 -24.57
N GLY A 32 23.59 -3.85 -24.16
CA GLY A 32 23.38 -4.73 -23.02
C GLY A 32 23.35 -3.93 -21.72
N GLY A 33 22.40 -4.25 -20.84
CA GLY A 33 22.32 -3.70 -19.49
C GLY A 33 21.11 -2.81 -19.24
N ASN A 34 20.51 -3.01 -18.07
CA ASN A 34 19.37 -2.26 -17.57
C ASN A 34 19.81 -0.90 -16.98
N GLY A 35 20.48 -0.05 -17.78
CA GLY A 35 21.01 1.22 -17.29
C GLY A 35 19.98 2.01 -16.48
N GLN A 36 20.41 2.73 -15.45
CA GLN A 36 19.52 3.45 -14.54
C GLN A 36 18.44 4.22 -15.31
N PRO A 37 17.15 4.09 -14.94
CA PRO A 37 16.10 4.92 -15.50
C PRO A 37 16.46 6.40 -15.36
N GLY A 38 15.99 7.24 -16.29
CA GLY A 38 16.27 8.68 -16.21
C GLY A 38 15.59 9.32 -14.99
N ALA A 39 15.94 10.57 -14.67
CA ALA A 39 15.38 11.32 -13.54
C ALA A 39 13.83 11.31 -13.54
N GLU A 40 13.21 11.37 -14.71
CA GLU A 40 11.75 11.29 -14.89
C GLU A 40 11.15 9.98 -14.35
N HIS A 41 11.79 8.83 -14.56
CA HIS A 41 11.27 7.56 -14.07
C HIS A 41 11.40 7.45 -12.55
N SER A 42 12.47 7.99 -11.97
CA SER A 42 12.59 8.11 -10.51
C SER A 42 11.50 9.02 -9.94
N ALA A 43 11.23 10.16 -10.58
CA ALA A 43 10.17 11.08 -10.17
C ALA A 43 8.77 10.43 -10.25
N LEU A 44 8.50 9.66 -11.30
CA LEU A 44 7.24 8.91 -11.43
C LEU A 44 7.09 7.84 -10.36
N ASN A 45 8.16 7.08 -10.04
CA ASN A 45 8.13 6.11 -8.94
C ASN A 45 7.85 6.80 -7.59
N ARG A 46 8.45 7.97 -7.34
CA ARG A 46 8.13 8.79 -6.15
C ARG A 46 6.66 9.20 -6.14
N ALA A 47 6.11 9.63 -7.29
CA ALA A 47 4.70 10.00 -7.42
C ALA A 47 3.75 8.83 -7.11
N VAL A 48 4.10 7.60 -7.54
CA VAL A 48 3.33 6.39 -7.17
C VAL A 48 3.29 6.19 -5.65
N VAL A 49 4.42 6.32 -4.96
CA VAL A 49 4.47 6.18 -3.49
C VAL A 49 3.63 7.25 -2.81
N VAL A 50 3.73 8.51 -3.25
CA VAL A 50 2.93 9.62 -2.70
C VAL A 50 1.43 9.39 -2.89
N ALA A 51 1.03 8.97 -4.10
CA ALA A 51 -0.36 8.67 -4.42
C ALA A 51 -0.89 7.47 -3.63
N ALA A 52 -0.09 6.40 -3.47
CA ALA A 52 -0.46 5.22 -2.70
C ALA A 52 -0.70 5.53 -1.21
N VAL A 53 0.11 6.41 -0.60
CA VAL A 53 -0.13 6.88 0.78
C VAL A 53 -1.39 7.74 0.86
N GLY A 54 -1.66 8.61 -0.11
CA GLY A 54 -2.91 9.37 -0.15
C GLY A 54 -4.15 8.47 -0.30
N ALA A 55 -4.03 7.41 -1.09
CA ALA A 55 -5.07 6.40 -1.23
C ALA A 55 -5.27 5.57 0.05
N LEU A 56 -4.21 5.30 0.81
CA LEU A 56 -4.31 4.63 2.12
C LEU A 56 -5.14 5.47 3.12
N GLU A 57 -4.89 6.78 3.15
CA GLU A 57 -5.63 7.74 3.98
C GLU A 57 -7.11 7.73 3.62
N ALA A 58 -7.43 8.01 2.35
CA ALA A 58 -8.81 8.03 1.86
C ALA A 58 -9.54 6.71 2.10
N PHE A 59 -8.90 5.57 1.81
CA PHE A 59 -9.49 4.25 2.04
C PHE A 59 -9.84 4.02 3.52
N THR A 60 -8.95 4.41 4.42
CA THR A 60 -9.14 4.17 5.85
C THR A 60 -10.31 4.99 6.40
N GLU A 61 -10.45 6.23 5.94
CA GLU A 61 -11.58 7.09 6.26
C GLU A 61 -12.89 6.51 5.74
N ASP A 62 -12.94 6.17 4.45
CA ASP A 62 -14.12 5.59 3.79
C ASP A 62 -14.54 4.26 4.44
N LEU A 63 -13.58 3.39 4.78
CA LEU A 63 -13.86 2.13 5.46
C LEU A 63 -14.47 2.37 6.85
N ALA A 64 -13.92 3.31 7.61
CA ALA A 64 -14.43 3.61 8.95
C ALA A 64 -15.83 4.24 8.90
N ILE A 65 -16.10 5.14 7.94
CA ILE A 65 -17.44 5.70 7.72
C ILE A 65 -18.43 4.58 7.35
N THR A 66 -18.07 3.75 6.38
CA THR A 66 -18.91 2.64 5.91
C THR A 66 -19.20 1.64 7.03
N ALA A 67 -18.17 1.27 7.81
CA ALA A 67 -18.33 0.35 8.93
C ALA A 67 -19.23 0.92 10.04
N GLN A 68 -19.18 2.24 10.27
CA GLN A 68 -20.05 2.90 11.24
C GLN A 68 -21.53 2.84 10.81
N GLU A 69 -21.86 3.00 9.53
CA GLU A 69 -23.23 2.87 9.02
C GLU A 69 -23.80 1.46 9.28
N HIS A 70 -22.94 0.43 9.19
CA HIS A 70 -23.31 -0.96 9.40
C HIS A 70 -23.23 -1.43 10.87
N TYR A 71 -22.60 -0.65 11.74
CA TYR A 71 -22.45 -0.99 13.16
C TYR A 71 -22.84 0.21 14.04
N PRO A 72 -24.15 0.47 14.23
CA PRO A 72 -24.63 1.64 14.98
C PRO A 72 -24.21 1.68 16.45
N SER A 73 -23.79 0.54 17.01
CA SER A 73 -23.19 0.42 18.35
C SER A 73 -21.72 0.85 18.41
N ALA A 74 -21.11 1.18 17.26
CA ALA A 74 -19.85 1.90 17.24
C ALA A 74 -20.02 3.15 18.11
N LYS A 75 -18.99 3.47 18.91
CA LYS A 75 -19.03 4.62 19.82
C LYS A 75 -18.11 5.72 19.30
N PRO A 76 -18.43 6.34 18.14
CA PRO A 76 -17.64 7.43 17.63
C PRO A 76 -17.64 8.58 18.65
N PRO A 77 -16.51 9.30 18.86
CA PRO A 77 -16.52 10.55 19.59
C PRO A 77 -17.52 11.51 18.95
N ARG A 78 -18.47 12.03 19.72
CA ARG A 78 -19.64 12.77 19.21
C ARG A 78 -19.33 14.16 18.62
N LYS A 79 -18.08 14.63 18.63
CA LYS A 79 -17.67 15.93 18.07
C LYS A 79 -16.30 15.85 17.39
N GLU A 80 -16.21 16.46 16.19
CA GLU A 80 -15.01 17.00 15.53
C GLU A 80 -13.84 16.07 15.15
N TRP A 81 -13.95 14.75 15.30
CA TRP A 81 -12.85 13.84 14.95
C TRP A 81 -12.62 13.67 13.43
N TYR A 82 -13.67 13.87 12.61
CA TYR A 82 -13.65 13.60 11.16
C TYR A 82 -13.33 14.82 10.27
N THR A 83 -12.94 15.96 10.82
CA THR A 83 -12.60 17.13 9.99
C THR A 83 -11.17 17.01 9.47
N VAL A 84 -11.00 16.25 8.38
CA VAL A 84 -9.72 16.08 7.64
C VAL A 84 -9.36 17.35 6.83
N ALA A 85 -10.16 18.41 6.95
CA ALA A 85 -9.92 19.71 6.35
C ALA A 85 -9.44 20.73 7.40
N GLY A 86 -8.15 20.66 7.77
CA GLY A 86 -7.45 21.72 8.48
C GLY A 86 -7.95 22.04 9.91
N PRO A 87 -7.56 23.20 10.45
CA PRO A 87 -6.42 23.35 11.35
C PRO A 87 -6.61 22.80 12.78
N ASN A 88 -7.72 22.16 13.13
CA ASN A 88 -7.99 21.65 14.49
C ASN A 88 -8.71 20.28 14.58
N GLY A 89 -8.83 19.48 13.50
CA GLY A 89 -9.41 18.12 13.53
C GLY A 89 -8.36 17.04 13.26
N MET A 90 -7.80 16.42 14.29
CA MET A 90 -6.60 15.57 14.18
C MET A 90 -6.85 14.17 13.59
N VAL A 91 -6.70 14.06 12.27
CA VAL A 91 -5.88 12.99 11.67
C VAL A 91 -4.75 13.67 10.91
N GLN A 92 -3.66 13.96 11.63
CA GLN A 92 -2.45 14.54 11.05
C GLN A 92 -1.66 13.45 10.34
N THR A 93 -1.70 13.40 9.01
CA THR A 93 -0.94 12.47 8.16
C THR A 93 -1.26 11.00 8.47
N PRO A 94 -1.53 10.14 7.46
CA PRO A 94 -1.75 8.72 7.73
C PRO A 94 -0.47 8.18 8.37
N SER A 95 -0.51 7.79 9.64
CA SER A 95 0.58 7.06 10.30
C SER A 95 -0.02 5.79 10.86
N PRO A 96 0.71 4.66 10.91
CA PRO A 96 0.14 3.43 11.41
C PRO A 96 -0.40 3.57 12.84
N THR A 97 0.17 4.45 13.67
CA THR A 97 -0.39 4.82 14.97
C THR A 97 -1.76 5.50 14.86
N ASN A 98 -1.91 6.48 13.96
CA ASN A 98 -3.18 7.18 13.75
C ASN A 98 -4.25 6.24 13.18
N LEU A 99 -3.88 5.37 12.23
CA LEU A 99 -4.80 4.37 11.65
C LEU A 99 -5.29 3.40 12.73
N ARG A 100 -4.40 2.88 13.59
CA ARG A 100 -4.79 2.03 14.73
C ARG A 100 -5.71 2.76 15.70
N LYS A 101 -5.38 4.01 16.05
CA LYS A 101 -6.23 4.85 16.94
C LYS A 101 -7.63 5.05 16.34
N LEU A 102 -7.74 5.27 15.04
CA LEU A 102 -9.03 5.40 14.35
C LEU A 102 -9.86 4.13 14.58
N PHE A 103 -9.41 2.97 14.13
CA PHE A 103 -10.20 1.74 14.26
C PHE A 103 -10.46 1.33 15.71
N TRP A 104 -9.49 1.54 16.62
CA TRP A 104 -9.67 1.24 18.04
C TRP A 104 -10.73 2.13 18.70
N THR A 105 -10.78 3.41 18.33
CA THR A 105 -11.71 4.35 18.94
C THR A 105 -13.15 4.02 18.58
N PHE A 106 -13.41 3.68 17.31
CA PHE A 106 -14.76 3.46 16.80
C PHE A 106 -15.27 2.04 17.05
N PHE A 107 -14.39 1.05 16.85
CA PHE A 107 -14.76 -0.36 16.77
C PHE A 107 -14.07 -1.24 17.81
N ARG A 108 -13.17 -0.68 18.64
CA ARG A 108 -12.28 -1.46 19.54
C ARG A 108 -11.45 -2.51 18.79
N TYR A 109 -11.21 -2.23 17.51
CA TYR A 109 -10.44 -3.07 16.62
C TYR A 109 -9.01 -2.54 16.47
N ASP A 110 -8.00 -3.40 16.66
CA ASP A 110 -6.62 -3.08 16.30
C ASP A 110 -6.23 -3.78 14.98
N PRO A 111 -6.10 -3.04 13.86
CA PRO A 111 -5.81 -3.64 12.56
C PRO A 111 -4.41 -4.24 12.45
N MET A 112 -3.49 -3.87 13.35
CA MET A 112 -2.10 -4.36 13.30
C MET A 112 -2.01 -5.88 13.42
N ALA A 113 -2.93 -6.52 14.14
CA ALA A 113 -2.97 -7.98 14.26
C ALA A 113 -3.30 -8.69 12.93
N ALA A 114 -3.96 -7.99 12.00
CA ALA A 114 -4.31 -8.52 10.68
C ALA A 114 -3.27 -8.20 9.60
N TRP A 115 -2.28 -7.37 9.92
CA TRP A 115 -1.27 -6.92 8.97
C TRP A 115 -0.23 -8.01 8.71
N ASP A 116 -0.33 -8.64 7.54
CA ASP A 116 0.61 -9.62 7.02
C ASP A 116 0.86 -9.38 5.52
N TRP A 117 2.07 -8.91 5.20
CA TRP A 117 2.40 -8.22 3.96
C TRP A 117 3.42 -9.07 3.23
N GLN A 118 3.27 -9.20 1.93
CA GLN A 118 4.34 -9.71 1.09
C GLN A 118 4.82 -8.60 0.15
N VAL A 119 6.11 -8.30 0.20
CA VAL A 119 6.74 -7.25 -0.61
C VAL A 119 7.90 -7.83 -1.41
N ARG A 120 8.16 -7.29 -2.60
CA ARG A 120 9.33 -7.64 -3.41
C ARG A 120 10.56 -6.94 -2.86
N VAL A 121 11.70 -7.61 -2.84
CA VAL A 121 12.95 -7.05 -2.32
C VAL A 121 14.10 -7.35 -3.27
N SER A 122 15.09 -6.47 -3.28
CA SER A 122 16.42 -6.76 -3.83
C SER A 122 17.36 -7.27 -2.74
N GLU A 123 18.42 -7.98 -3.14
CA GLU A 123 19.40 -8.50 -2.18
C GLU A 123 20.04 -7.38 -1.35
N SER A 124 20.28 -6.21 -1.95
CA SER A 124 20.82 -5.03 -1.26
C SER A 124 19.96 -4.55 -0.10
N GLU A 125 18.66 -4.87 -0.10
CA GLU A 125 17.74 -4.54 0.99
C GLU A 125 17.74 -5.59 2.10
N THR A 126 18.34 -6.76 1.84
CA THR A 126 18.39 -7.90 2.77
C THR A 126 19.82 -8.38 3.06
N GLY A 127 20.85 -7.59 2.74
CA GLY A 127 22.25 -7.85 3.11
C GLY A 127 23.20 -8.29 1.99
N GLY A 128 22.74 -8.39 0.75
CA GLY A 128 23.57 -8.62 -0.44
C GLY A 128 23.95 -7.33 -1.18
N THR A 129 24.35 -7.45 -2.44
CA THR A 129 24.81 -6.30 -3.26
C THR A 129 23.94 -6.01 -4.47
N ASN A 130 23.09 -6.96 -4.86
CA ASN A 130 22.23 -6.80 -6.03
C ASN A 130 21.06 -5.85 -5.74
N THR A 131 20.87 -4.85 -6.61
CA THR A 131 19.78 -3.86 -6.50
C THR A 131 18.54 -4.26 -7.31
N TRP A 132 18.60 -5.38 -8.04
CA TRP A 132 17.46 -5.93 -8.76
C TRP A 132 16.52 -6.70 -7.82
N PRO A 133 15.20 -6.56 -7.98
CA PRO A 133 14.25 -7.37 -7.23
C PRO A 133 14.46 -8.85 -7.59
N SER A 134 14.81 -9.65 -6.60
CA SER A 134 15.13 -11.08 -6.77
C SER A 134 14.41 -11.97 -5.76
N GLY A 135 13.77 -11.39 -4.74
CA GLY A 135 13.06 -12.13 -3.70
C GLY A 135 11.81 -11.43 -3.20
N THR A 136 11.19 -12.05 -2.21
CA THR A 136 10.08 -11.47 -1.45
C THR A 136 10.36 -11.54 0.04
N ALA A 137 9.95 -10.51 0.77
CA ALA A 137 9.94 -10.50 2.23
C ALA A 137 8.49 -10.52 2.73
N GLN A 138 8.25 -11.31 3.78
CA GLN A 138 7.00 -11.27 4.53
C GLN A 138 7.19 -10.34 5.73
N LEU A 139 6.30 -9.36 5.90
CA LEU A 139 6.34 -8.40 6.99
C LEU A 139 5.01 -8.48 7.74
N ALA A 140 5.07 -8.88 9.02
CA ALA A 140 3.88 -9.04 9.84
C ALA A 140 3.98 -8.23 11.14
N GLY A 141 2.83 -7.84 11.70
CA GLY A 141 2.77 -7.15 13.00
C GLY A 141 3.68 -5.92 13.08
N ALA A 142 4.74 -5.99 13.89
CA ALA A 142 5.65 -4.88 14.12
C ALA A 142 6.47 -4.49 12.87
N ASP A 143 6.81 -5.46 12.02
CA ASP A 143 7.54 -5.19 10.78
C ASP A 143 6.65 -4.51 9.75
N ALA A 144 5.39 -4.95 9.64
CA ALA A 144 4.36 -4.31 8.84
C ALA A 144 4.07 -2.87 9.30
N PHE A 145 3.97 -2.67 10.62
CA PHE A 145 3.85 -1.34 11.22
C PHE A 145 5.03 -0.45 10.82
N THR A 146 6.25 -0.97 10.94
CA THR A 146 7.48 -0.24 10.59
C THR A 146 7.53 0.09 9.11
N PHE A 147 7.07 -0.81 8.25
CA PHE A 147 6.97 -0.56 6.81
C PHE A 147 6.00 0.60 6.51
N LEU A 148 4.80 0.60 7.10
CA LEU A 148 3.83 1.68 6.93
C LEU A 148 4.37 3.02 7.39
N ASP A 149 4.96 3.05 8.58
CA ASP A 149 5.56 4.25 9.14
C ASP A 149 6.67 4.79 8.21
N THR A 150 7.49 3.88 7.67
CA THR A 150 8.54 4.22 6.71
C THR A 150 7.95 4.74 5.40
N MET A 151 6.87 4.16 4.88
CA MET A 151 6.19 4.61 3.66
C MET A 151 5.70 6.06 3.77
N VAL A 152 5.15 6.39 4.95
CA VAL A 152 4.65 7.74 5.27
C VAL A 152 5.80 8.73 5.40
N LYS A 153 6.87 8.33 6.10
CA LYS A 153 8.09 9.14 6.23
C LYS A 153 8.76 9.39 4.86
N VAL A 154 8.78 8.40 3.99
CA VAL A 154 9.28 8.52 2.61
C VAL A 154 8.45 9.55 1.83
N ARG A 155 7.11 9.47 1.87
CA ARG A 155 6.23 10.50 1.28
C ARG A 155 6.54 11.89 1.83
N HIS A 156 6.62 12.02 3.15
CA HIS A 156 6.88 13.29 3.80
C HIS A 156 8.26 13.85 3.41
N GLY A 157 9.27 12.98 3.32
CA GLY A 157 10.59 13.31 2.80
C GLY A 157 10.53 13.91 1.40
N PHE A 158 9.74 13.34 0.49
CA PHE A 158 9.57 13.90 -0.86
C PHE A 158 8.87 15.26 -0.85
N ALA A 159 7.84 15.43 -0.02
CA ALA A 159 7.13 16.71 0.11
C ALA A 159 8.05 17.85 0.58
N HIS A 160 9.05 17.53 1.41
CA HIS A 160 10.04 18.48 1.92
C HIS A 160 11.37 18.49 1.14
N GLN A 161 11.37 18.02 -0.12
CA GLN A 161 12.55 18.01 -1.00
C GLN A 161 13.77 17.30 -0.39
N ASP A 162 13.53 16.18 0.29
CA ASP A 162 14.56 15.32 0.87
C ASP A 162 15.42 16.00 1.98
N LYS A 163 14.95 17.09 2.59
CA LYS A 163 15.64 17.74 3.74
C LYS A 163 15.44 16.93 5.03
N GLY A 164 16.53 16.59 5.72
CA GLY A 164 16.49 15.97 7.06
C GLY A 164 16.06 14.50 7.09
N GLN A 165 16.30 13.73 6.03
CA GLN A 165 15.82 12.34 5.92
C GLN A 165 16.44 11.40 6.96
N LEU A 166 15.56 10.73 7.71
CA LEU A 166 15.93 9.62 8.58
C LEU A 166 16.27 8.37 7.74
N LYS A 167 17.09 7.48 8.29
CA LYS A 167 17.42 6.21 7.64
C LYS A 167 16.15 5.40 7.34
N VAL A 168 16.07 4.90 6.12
CA VAL A 168 15.05 3.93 5.71
C VAL A 168 15.50 2.56 6.20
N HIS A 169 14.69 1.89 7.02
CA HIS A 169 15.06 0.63 7.69
C HIS A 169 14.13 -0.55 7.36
N SER A 170 13.24 -0.42 6.38
CA SER A 170 12.30 -1.49 6.03
C SER A 170 12.58 -2.01 4.61
N PRO A 171 12.80 -3.32 4.41
CA PRO A 171 13.00 -3.88 3.08
C PRO A 171 11.80 -3.64 2.14
N GLY A 172 12.08 -3.34 0.88
CA GLY A 172 11.08 -3.21 -0.18
C GLY A 172 10.39 -1.84 -0.25
N ILE A 173 10.66 -0.91 0.65
CA ILE A 173 10.02 0.42 0.63
C ILE A 173 10.81 1.46 -0.16
N ALA A 174 12.12 1.49 0.01
CA ALA A 174 13.04 2.46 -0.56
C ALA A 174 14.48 2.01 -0.34
N GLY A 175 15.36 2.37 -1.26
CA GLY A 175 16.81 2.26 -1.09
C GLY A 175 17.39 3.56 -0.59
N GLN A 176 18.67 3.53 -0.23
CA GLN A 176 19.46 4.74 0.03
C GLN A 176 20.68 4.78 -0.90
N THR A 177 20.96 5.95 -1.46
CA THR A 177 22.22 6.21 -2.16
C THR A 177 23.37 6.29 -1.16
N THR A 178 24.63 6.18 -1.63
CA THR A 178 25.82 6.38 -0.79
C THR A 178 25.83 7.73 -0.07
N GLY A 179 25.20 8.75 -0.65
CA GLY A 179 25.02 10.08 -0.04
C GLY A 179 23.82 10.19 0.91
N GLY A 180 23.19 9.07 1.29
CA GLY A 180 22.07 9.01 2.24
C GLY A 180 20.71 9.43 1.67
N LYS A 181 20.62 9.81 0.39
CA LYS A 181 19.34 10.20 -0.24
C LYS A 181 18.46 8.99 -0.52
N ILE A 182 17.15 9.15 -0.33
CA ILE A 182 16.14 8.13 -0.66
C ILE A 182 16.08 7.87 -2.17
N SER A 183 16.14 6.59 -2.55
CA SER A 183 16.01 6.07 -3.92
C SER A 183 14.78 5.18 -4.05
N ILE A 184 13.91 5.49 -5.02
CA ILE A 184 12.72 4.68 -5.33
C ILE A 184 12.92 3.98 -6.66
N HIS A 185 13.11 2.66 -6.60
CA HIS A 185 13.15 1.76 -7.73
C HIS A 185 11.74 1.29 -8.12
N ALA A 186 11.63 0.65 -9.27
CA ALA A 186 10.34 0.20 -9.80
C ALA A 186 9.61 -0.77 -8.85
N HIS A 187 10.35 -1.68 -8.19
CA HIS A 187 9.74 -2.63 -7.25
C HIS A 187 9.24 -1.95 -5.97
N HIS A 188 9.88 -0.89 -5.49
CA HIS A 188 9.37 -0.09 -4.37
C HIS A 188 8.01 0.55 -4.70
N ALA A 189 7.88 1.10 -5.90
CA ALA A 189 6.62 1.67 -6.38
C ALA A 189 5.53 0.58 -6.53
N THR A 190 5.89 -0.60 -7.06
CA THR A 190 4.99 -1.77 -7.09
C THR A 190 4.55 -2.19 -5.70
N ASN A 191 5.49 -2.22 -4.74
CA ASN A 191 5.21 -2.60 -3.36
C ASN A 191 4.25 -1.62 -2.71
N ALA A 192 4.42 -0.31 -2.89
CA ALA A 192 3.50 0.68 -2.31
C ALA A 192 2.03 0.46 -2.74
N VAL A 193 1.79 0.17 -4.02
CA VAL A 193 0.45 -0.17 -4.52
C VAL A 193 -0.03 -1.54 -4.00
N SER A 194 0.85 -2.54 -4.02
CA SER A 194 0.54 -3.89 -3.52
C SER A 194 0.15 -3.88 -2.05
N VAL A 195 0.93 -3.19 -1.24
CA VAL A 195 0.72 -2.97 0.19
C VAL A 195 -0.62 -2.31 0.45
N LEU A 196 -0.97 -1.26 -0.29
CA LEU A 196 -2.25 -0.58 -0.14
C LEU A 196 -3.41 -1.55 -0.35
N LEU A 197 -3.33 -2.37 -1.40
CA LEU A 197 -4.36 -3.38 -1.70
C LEU A 197 -4.40 -4.49 -0.63
N GLN A 198 -3.24 -4.97 -0.17
CA GLN A 198 -3.15 -5.94 0.92
C GLN A 198 -3.75 -5.38 2.21
N TYR A 199 -3.39 -4.15 2.59
CA TYR A 199 -3.95 -3.42 3.72
C TYR A 199 -5.46 -3.33 3.62
N ALA A 200 -5.98 -2.92 2.45
CA ALA A 200 -7.41 -2.75 2.24
C ALA A 200 -8.17 -4.07 2.47
N VAL A 201 -7.68 -5.16 1.89
CA VAL A 201 -8.27 -6.49 2.06
C VAL A 201 -8.21 -6.95 3.51
N LEU A 202 -7.02 -6.94 4.11
CA LEU A 202 -6.79 -7.50 5.44
C LEU A 202 -7.53 -6.72 6.52
N THR A 203 -7.50 -5.39 6.44
CA THR A 203 -8.19 -4.50 7.40
C THR A 203 -9.70 -4.61 7.26
N THR A 204 -10.24 -4.67 6.03
CA THR A 204 -11.69 -4.86 5.82
C THR A 204 -12.17 -6.19 6.39
N VAL A 205 -11.46 -7.29 6.10
CA VAL A 205 -11.86 -8.61 6.58
C VAL A 205 -11.70 -8.71 8.10
N GLY A 206 -10.60 -8.18 8.65
CA GLY A 206 -10.37 -8.17 10.09
C GLY A 206 -11.41 -7.36 10.84
N LEU A 207 -11.72 -6.14 10.37
CA LEU A 207 -12.76 -5.31 10.96
C LEU A 207 -14.13 -5.98 10.89
N ALA A 208 -14.52 -6.54 9.76
CA ALA A 208 -15.81 -7.22 9.65
C ALA A 208 -15.92 -8.46 10.56
N ARG A 209 -14.83 -9.17 10.80
CA ARG A 209 -14.79 -10.25 11.79
C ARG A 209 -15.01 -9.71 13.20
N GLU A 210 -14.30 -8.64 13.57
CA GLU A 210 -14.44 -7.98 14.87
C GLU A 210 -15.88 -7.50 15.11
N LEU A 211 -16.52 -6.97 14.08
CA LEU A 211 -17.90 -6.50 14.13
C LEU A 211 -18.95 -7.63 14.08
N GLY A 212 -18.52 -8.90 14.03
CA GLY A 212 -19.42 -10.05 13.99
C GLY A 212 -20.19 -10.20 12.68
N CYS A 213 -19.76 -9.55 11.60
CA CYS A 213 -20.37 -9.67 10.27
C CYS A 213 -20.29 -11.09 9.69
N THR A 214 -19.54 -11.99 10.32
CA THR A 214 -19.40 -13.40 9.92
C THR A 214 -20.60 -14.27 10.28
N ASN A 215 -21.42 -13.90 11.27
CA ASN A 215 -22.54 -14.71 11.74
C ASN A 215 -23.85 -13.89 11.68
N ASN A 216 -24.62 -14.13 10.62
CA ASN A 216 -26.01 -13.70 10.40
C ASN A 216 -26.32 -12.25 9.99
N CYS A 217 -25.52 -11.23 10.30
CA CYS A 217 -25.80 -9.85 9.80
C CYS A 217 -25.27 -9.59 8.38
N CYS A 218 -24.24 -10.32 7.94
CA CYS A 218 -23.72 -10.28 6.56
C CYS A 218 -23.58 -11.69 5.99
N THR A 219 -24.70 -12.38 5.79
CA THR A 219 -24.78 -13.73 5.16
C THR A 219 -24.26 -13.77 3.71
N ARG A 220 -23.73 -12.67 3.17
CA ARG A 220 -23.06 -12.63 1.87
C ARG A 220 -21.57 -12.48 2.12
N GLN A 221 -20.81 -13.48 1.68
CA GLN A 221 -19.40 -13.31 1.28
C GLN A 221 -19.22 -11.93 0.66
N PHE A 222 -18.19 -11.18 1.08
CA PHE A 222 -17.89 -9.88 0.47
C PHE A 222 -17.91 -10.02 -1.06
N ARG A 223 -18.58 -9.07 -1.71
CA ARG A 223 -18.69 -9.00 -3.16
C ARG A 223 -18.02 -7.73 -3.63
N TRP A 224 -16.98 -7.87 -4.44
CA TRP A 224 -16.53 -6.74 -5.23
C TRP A 224 -17.54 -6.42 -6.30
N SER A 225 -17.75 -5.12 -6.53
CA SER A 225 -18.49 -4.62 -7.69
C SER A 225 -17.78 -4.93 -9.01
N THR A 226 -16.48 -5.27 -8.99
CA THR A 226 -15.66 -5.56 -10.18
C THR A 226 -14.68 -6.70 -9.89
N ALA A 227 -14.43 -7.58 -10.86
CA ALA A 227 -13.45 -8.66 -10.69
C ALA A 227 -12.02 -8.09 -10.51
N MET A 228 -11.19 -8.70 -9.66
CA MET A 228 -9.83 -8.20 -9.38
C MET A 228 -8.93 -8.11 -10.62
N SER A 229 -9.12 -8.98 -11.61
CA SER A 229 -8.42 -8.91 -12.90
C SER A 229 -8.83 -7.68 -13.70
N GLN A 230 -10.12 -7.36 -13.74
CA GLN A 230 -10.68 -6.18 -14.41
C GLN A 230 -10.27 -4.88 -13.70
N ALA A 231 -10.17 -4.91 -12.36
CA ALA A 231 -9.68 -3.79 -11.57
C ALA A 231 -8.16 -3.59 -11.67
N GLY A 232 -7.42 -4.52 -12.31
CA GLY A 232 -5.96 -4.45 -12.44
C GLY A 232 -5.20 -4.77 -11.15
N TRP A 233 -5.82 -5.44 -10.19
CA TRP A 233 -5.24 -5.71 -8.86
C TRP A 233 -4.48 -7.03 -8.80
N ALA A 234 -4.80 -7.96 -9.70
CA ALA A 234 -4.18 -9.28 -9.73
C ALA A 234 -2.64 -9.23 -9.71
N PRO A 235 -1.95 -8.40 -10.53
CA PRO A 235 -0.48 -8.33 -10.51
C PRO A 235 0.12 -7.88 -9.17
N HIS A 236 -0.68 -7.24 -8.33
CA HIS A 236 -0.28 -6.67 -7.05
C HIS A 236 -0.64 -7.54 -5.85
N LEU A 237 -1.61 -8.45 -5.98
CA LEU A 237 -2.08 -9.29 -4.89
C LEU A 237 -1.65 -10.75 -5.03
N VAL A 238 -1.36 -11.24 -6.24
CA VAL A 238 -1.02 -12.64 -6.47
C VAL A 238 0.13 -13.10 -5.55
N GLY A 239 -0.09 -14.22 -4.86
CA GLY A 239 0.87 -14.83 -3.93
C GLY A 239 0.79 -14.31 -2.48
N THR A 240 0.14 -13.16 -2.27
CA THR A 240 0.09 -12.50 -0.96
C THR A 240 -0.90 -13.18 0.02
N PRO A 241 -0.73 -13.02 1.34
CA PRO A 241 -1.70 -13.43 2.35
C PRO A 241 -3.11 -12.89 2.09
N ALA A 242 -3.21 -11.63 1.66
CA ALA A 242 -4.47 -11.01 1.25
C ALA A 242 -5.15 -11.78 0.10
N SER A 243 -4.40 -12.22 -0.91
CA SER A 243 -4.96 -13.00 -2.01
C SER A 243 -5.44 -14.39 -1.58
N ILE A 244 -4.75 -15.03 -0.64
CA ILE A 244 -5.14 -16.33 -0.10
C ILE A 244 -6.45 -16.18 0.69
N LEU A 245 -6.54 -15.13 1.52
CA LEU A 245 -7.73 -14.83 2.31
C LEU A 245 -8.98 -14.66 1.43
N VAL A 246 -8.89 -13.86 0.37
CA VAL A 246 -10.04 -13.59 -0.51
C VAL A 246 -10.39 -14.78 -1.40
N ARG A 247 -9.43 -15.64 -1.74
CA ARG A 247 -9.71 -16.88 -2.49
C ARG A 247 -10.68 -17.81 -1.77
N GLY A 248 -10.49 -17.97 -0.47
CA GLY A 248 -11.32 -18.86 0.34
C GLY A 248 -12.66 -18.27 0.75
N THR A 249 -12.84 -16.95 0.62
CA THR A 249 -13.97 -16.26 1.26
C THR A 249 -14.84 -15.46 0.31
N TRP A 250 -14.37 -15.04 -0.87
CA TRP A 250 -15.04 -14.06 -1.72
C TRP A 250 -15.46 -14.66 -3.07
N ARG A 251 -16.57 -14.15 -3.65
CA ARG A 251 -17.00 -14.53 -5.01
C ARG A 251 -16.11 -13.84 -6.06
N ASN A 252 -15.80 -14.54 -7.15
CA ASN A 252 -14.85 -14.13 -8.20
C ASN A 252 -13.41 -13.87 -7.70
N PRO A 253 -12.79 -14.86 -7.03
CA PRO A 253 -11.43 -14.73 -6.50
C PRO A 253 -10.38 -14.61 -7.63
N PRO A 254 -9.16 -14.12 -7.33
CA PRO A 254 -8.11 -14.01 -8.33
C PRO A 254 -7.77 -15.38 -8.96
N PRO A 255 -7.43 -15.42 -10.26
CA PRO A 255 -6.98 -16.65 -10.91
C PRO A 255 -5.72 -17.18 -10.22
N VAL A 256 -5.59 -18.50 -10.16
CA VAL A 256 -4.38 -19.18 -9.69
C VAL A 256 -3.29 -18.95 -10.74
N LEU A 257 -2.08 -18.58 -10.32
CA LEU A 257 -0.91 -18.68 -11.21
C LEU A 257 -0.70 -20.16 -11.51
N GLN A 258 -0.76 -20.54 -12.79
CA GLN A 258 -0.16 -21.78 -13.27
C GLN A 258 1.35 -21.60 -13.36
#